data_AF-A0A0R3R8X9-F1
#
_entry.id   AF-A0A0R3R8X9-F1
#
_cell.length_a   1.000
_cell.length_b   1.000
_cell.length_c   1.000
_cell.angle_alpha   90.00
_cell.angle_beta   90.00
_cell.angle_gamma   90.00
#
_symmetry.space_group_name_H-M   'P 1'
#
loop_
_entity.id
_entity.type
_entity.pdbx_description
1 polymer ?
#
loop_
_entity_poly.entity_id
_entity_poly.type
_entity_poly.pdbx_seq_one_letter_code
_entity_poly.pdbx_strand_id
1 'polypeptide(L)' 'MYMVENYENTVEITIHNTISGFVLDEINGIGIPDVQISIDNIGKTVLSSTDGDFWRLVIPGTYNVTFEHFRYEPVIRY' A
#
# COMPACT_ATOMS: atom_id res chain seq x y z
N MET A 1 -7.98 15.59 0.49
CA MET A 1 -7.32 14.80 1.54
C MET A 1 -6.35 13.87 0.81
N TYR A 2 -5.07 13.94 1.11
CA TYR A 2 -4.06 13.10 0.46
C TYR A 2 -3.65 11.96 1.40
N MET A 3 -3.24 10.84 0.81
CA MET A 3 -2.70 9.70 1.56
C MET A 3 -1.17 9.80 1.60
N VAL A 4 -0.57 9.47 2.73
CA VAL A 4 0.87 9.26 2.93
C VAL A 4 1.12 7.78 3.14
N GLU A 5 2.05 7.23 2.36
CA GLU A 5 2.61 5.90 2.60
C GLU A 5 4.00 6.09 3.23
N ASN A 6 4.19 5.56 4.45
CA ASN A 6 5.52 5.51 5.06
C ASN A 6 6.26 4.28 4.54
N TYR A 7 7.07 4.48 3.49
CA TYR A 7 8.14 3.54 3.18
C TYR A 7 9.24 3.70 4.22
N GLU A 8 9.45 2.72 5.08
CA GLU A 8 10.82 2.48 5.51
C GLU A 8 11.61 2.14 4.23
N ASN A 9 12.55 3.01 3.88
CA ASN A 9 13.26 3.05 2.59
C ASN A 9 14.24 1.87 2.37
N THR A 10 13.85 0.66 2.76
CA THR A 10 14.54 -0.58 2.42
C THR A 10 13.51 -1.69 2.45
N VAL A 11 13.02 -2.10 1.26
CA VAL A 11 12.30 -3.37 1.13
C VAL A 11 13.36 -4.46 1.25
N GLU A 12 13.68 -4.86 2.48
CA GLU A 12 14.38 -6.12 2.69
C GLU A 12 13.45 -7.23 2.20
N ILE A 13 13.75 -7.78 1.02
CA ILE A 13 13.13 -9.01 0.52
C ILE A 13 13.56 -10.12 1.48
N THR A 14 12.86 -10.23 2.60
CA THR A 14 12.99 -11.33 3.55
C THR A 14 12.30 -12.57 2.99
N ILE A 15 12.42 -13.69 3.70
CA ILE A 15 12.26 -15.07 3.21
C ILE A 15 10.81 -15.42 2.74
N HIS A 16 9.90 -14.44 2.66
CA HIS A 16 8.65 -14.49 1.91
C HIS A 16 8.46 -13.16 1.15
N ASN A 17 8.74 -13.13 -0.15
CA ASN A 17 8.57 -11.96 -1.04
C ASN A 17 7.23 -11.22 -0.79
N THR A 18 7.26 -10.13 -0.05
CA THR A 18 6.06 -9.41 0.42
C THR A 18 6.24 -7.92 0.21
N ILE A 19 5.19 -7.24 -0.24
CA ILE A 19 5.04 -5.78 -0.16
C ILE A 19 4.11 -5.51 1.01
N SER A 20 4.52 -4.67 1.94
CA SER A 20 3.73 -4.30 3.11
C SER A 20 4.04 -2.88 3.53
N GLY A 21 3.10 -2.25 4.23
CA GLY A 21 3.26 -0.89 4.70
C GLY A 21 2.00 -0.40 5.40
N PHE A 22 1.90 0.93 5.53
CA PHE A 22 0.74 1.61 6.09
C PHE A 22 0.26 2.70 5.15
N VAL A 23 -1.05 2.80 4.96
CA VAL A 23 -1.69 3.94 4.31
C VAL A 23 -2.21 4.88 5.38
N LEU A 24 -1.66 6.08 5.43
CA LEU A 24 -1.96 7.08 6.45
C LEU A 24 -2.58 8.32 5.81
N ASP A 25 -3.38 9.06 6.59
CA ASP A 25 -3.83 10.40 6.21
C ASP A 25 -2.69 11.41 6.40
N GLU A 26 -2.45 12.24 5.38
CA GLU A 26 -1.34 13.20 5.38
C GLU A 26 -1.43 14.24 6.50
N ILE A 27 -2.63 14.60 6.93
CA ILE A 27 -2.87 15.72 7.85
C ILE A 27 -2.68 15.27 9.29
N ASN A 28 -3.23 14.11 9.65
CA ASN A 28 -3.27 13.64 11.04
C ASN A 28 -2.38 12.42 11.31
N GLY A 29 -1.85 11.78 10.26
CA GLY A 29 -0.99 10.59 10.37
C GLY A 29 -1.73 9.32 10.82
N ILE A 30 -3.07 9.32 10.78
CA ILE A 30 -3.90 8.18 11.20
C ILE A 30 -4.05 7.19 10.04
N GLY A 31 -4.04 5.90 10.37
CA GLY A 31 -4.32 4.82 9.43
C GLY A 31 -5.66 4.97 8.71
N ILE A 32 -5.64 4.79 7.39
CA ILE A 32 -6.84 4.82 6.56
C ILE A 32 -7.28 3.37 6.30
N PRO A 33 -8.45 2.95 6.81
CA PRO A 33 -9.00 1.63 6.53
C PRO A 33 -9.56 1.53 5.12
N ASP A 34 -9.74 0.30 4.65
CA ASP A 34 -10.44 -0.02 3.40
C ASP A 34 -9.84 0.64 2.15
N VAL A 35 -8.55 1.02 2.19
CA VAL A 35 -7.83 1.50 1.02
C VAL A 35 -7.60 0.32 0.10
N GLN A 36 -7.98 0.48 -1.15
CA GLN A 36 -7.81 -0.49 -2.20
C GLN A 36 -6.36 -0.45 -2.71
N ILE A 37 -5.58 -1.49 -2.41
CA ILE A 37 -4.21 -1.63 -2.90
C ILE A 37 -4.19 -2.65 -4.04
N SER A 38 -3.80 -2.18 -5.23
CA SER A 38 -3.68 -2.98 -6.44
C SER A 38 -2.26 -2.93 -6.98
N ILE A 39 -1.81 -4.04 -7.55
CA ILE A 39 -0.47 -4.21 -8.10
C ILE A 39 -0.63 -4.45 -9.59
N ASP A 40 -0.05 -3.59 -10.42
CA ASP A 40 -0.21 -3.62 -11.86
C ASP A 40 0.15 -5.01 -12.42
N ASN A 41 -0.71 -5.48 -13.33
CA ASN A 41 -0.56 -6.73 -14.09
C ASN A 41 -0.51 -8.04 -13.27
N ILE A 42 -0.54 -8.01 -11.93
CA ILE A 42 -0.40 -9.23 -11.13
C ILE A 42 -1.32 -9.23 -9.90
N GLY A 43 -2.52 -9.79 -10.07
CA GLY A 43 -3.25 -10.46 -8.98
C GLY A 43 -4.41 -9.71 -8.32
N LYS A 44 -4.83 -10.26 -7.18
CA LYS A 44 -5.97 -9.76 -6.40
C LYS A 44 -5.59 -8.51 -5.63
N THR A 45 -6.43 -7.50 -5.70
CA THR A 45 -6.47 -6.37 -4.79
C THR A 45 -6.51 -6.81 -3.32
N VAL A 46 -5.83 -6.07 -2.45
CA VAL A 46 -5.96 -6.17 -0.99
C VAL A 46 -6.53 -4.87 -0.43
N LEU A 47 -7.14 -4.95 0.75
CA LEU A 47 -7.62 -3.79 1.49
C LEU A 47 -6.71 -3.55 2.70
N SER A 48 -6.48 -2.29 3.04
CA SER A 48 -5.84 -1.95 4.31
C SER A 48 -6.73 -2.30 5.50
N SER A 49 -6.12 -2.71 6.60
CA SER A 49 -6.78 -2.95 7.88
C SER A 49 -7.21 -1.63 8.55
N THR A 50 -7.84 -1.73 9.71
CA THR A 50 -8.30 -0.59 10.51
C THR A 50 -7.23 0.47 10.76
N ASP A 51 -5.99 0.05 11.02
CA ASP A 51 -4.86 0.95 11.31
C ASP A 51 -4.07 1.33 10.04
N GLY A 52 -4.61 1.04 8.87
CA GLY A 52 -4.00 1.35 7.58
C GLY A 52 -2.91 0.36 7.15
N ASP A 53 -2.59 -0.64 7.96
CA ASP A 53 -1.61 -1.68 7.59
C ASP A 53 -2.11 -2.54 6.43
N PHE A 54 -1.18 -2.97 5.59
CA PHE A 54 -1.45 -3.93 4.52
C PHE A 54 -0.22 -4.80 4.28
N TRP A 55 -0.45 -5.98 3.69
CA TRP A 55 0.61 -6.84 3.21
C TRP A 55 0.14 -7.67 2.03
N ARG A 56 1.06 -7.94 1.10
CA ARG A 56 0.79 -8.67 -0.11
C ARG A 56 1.99 -9.51 -0.54
N LEU A 57 1.78 -10.81 -0.67
CA LEU A 57 2.75 -11.71 -1.30
C LEU A 57 2.88 -11.41 -2.78
N VAL A 58 4.12 -11.28 -3.25
CA VAL A 58 4.49 -11.06 -4.65
C VAL A 58 5.64 -11.97 -5.04
N ILE A 59 5.91 -12.10 -6.32
CA ILE A 59 7.18 -12.68 -6.79
C ILE A 59 8.19 -11.54 -6.96
N PRO A 60 9.50 -11.81 -7.00
CA PRO A 60 10.49 -10.76 -7.27
C PRO A 60 10.22 -10.10 -8.62
N GLY A 61 10.12 -8.78 -8.63
CA GLY A 61 9.81 -7.99 -9.81
C GLY A 61 9.64 -6.51 -9.45
N THR A 62 9.50 -5.68 -10.49
CA THR A 62 9.15 -4.27 -10.34
C THR A 62 7.66 -4.12 -10.62
N TYR A 63 6.97 -3.37 -9.77
CA TYR A 63 5.52 -3.25 -9.80
C TYR A 63 5.10 -1.81 -9.60
N ASN A 64 4.08 -1.39 -10.33
CA ASN A 64 3.36 -0.21 -9.92
C ASN A 64 2.30 -0.62 -8.90
N VAL A 65 2.27 0.07 -7.76
CA VAL A 65 1.27 -0.13 -6.72
C VAL A 65 0.35 1.07 -6.72
N THR A 66 -0.96 0.81 -6.85
CA THR A 66 -1.99 1.83 -6.86
C THR A 66 -2.82 1.71 -5.58
N PHE A 67 -2.97 2.83 -4.88
CA PHE A 67 -3.77 3.00 -3.68
C PHE A 67 -4.98 3.86 -4.00
N GLU A 68 -6.17 3.32 -3.84
CA GLU A 68 -7.43 4.01 -4.13
C GLU A 68 -8.36 3.96 -2.92
N HIS A 69 -8.98 5.09 -2.59
CA HIS A 69 -10.02 5.14 -1.57
C HIS A 69 -11.01 6.25 -1.95
N PHE A 70 -12.31 6.00 -1.83
CA PHE A 70 -13.35 6.91 -2.34
C PHE A 70 -13.36 8.34 -1.76
N ARG A 71 -12.64 8.56 -0.66
CA ARG A 71 -12.50 9.86 0.03
C ARG A 71 -11.15 10.55 -0.17
N TYR A 72 -10.22 9.90 -0.88
CA TYR A 72 -8.87 10.39 -1.07
C TYR A 72 -8.51 10.39 -2.54
N GLU A 73 -7.56 11.26 -2.90
CA GLU A 73 -6.98 11.20 -4.24
C GLU A 73 -6.12 9.92 -4.38
N PRO A 74 -6.23 9.21 -5.51
CA PRO A 74 -5.47 7.99 -5.72
C PRO A 74 -3.96 8.28 -5.78
N VAL A 75 -3.17 7.34 -5.28
CA VAL A 75 -1.70 7.43 -5.27
C VAL A 75 -1.13 6.24 -6.02
N ILE A 76 -0.17 6.48 -6.91
CA ILE A 76 0.57 5.44 -7.65
C ILE A 76 2.05 5.52 -7.27
N ARG A 77 2.67 4.36 -7.03
CA ARG A 77 4.09 4.19 -6.66
C ARG A 77 4.74 3.07 -7.47
N TYR A 78 6.07 3.12 -7.59
CA TYR A 78 6.92 2.26 -8.43
C TYR A 78 7.93 1.49 -7.58
#